data_AF-A0A0G1T521-F1
#
_entry.id   AF-A0A0G1T521-F1
#
_cell.length_a   1.000
_cell.length_b   1.000
_cell.length_c   1.000
_cell.angle_alpha   90.00
_cell.angle_beta   90.00
_cell.angle_gamma   90.00
#
_symmetry.space_group_name_H-M   'P 1'
#
loop_
_entity.id
_entity.type
_entity.pdbx_description
1 polymer ?
#
loop_
_entity_poly.entity_id
_entity_poly.type
_entity_poly.pdbx_seq_one_letter_code
_entity_poly.pdbx_strand_id
1 'polypeptide(L)' 'MSLVSIPEASKWATDYLEKEVSPTNISYLVQYGKVKKHGENGSTLVDLSDLKKYYESYNGNREISWKKISVMI' A
#
# COMPACT_ATOMS: atom_id res chain seq x y z
N MET A 1 12.72 2.21 5.57
CA MET A 1 11.80 1.17 6.05
C MET A 1 11.03 1.76 7.21
N SER A 2 9.71 1.89 7.07
CA SER A 2 8.82 2.43 8.08
C SER A 2 7.70 1.41 8.26
N LEU A 3 7.66 0.80 9.44
CA LEU A 3 6.65 -0.17 9.83
C LEU A 3 5.48 0.56 10.47
N VAL A 4 4.29 0.37 9.94
CA VAL A 4 3.07 1.02 10.42
C VAL A 4 1.95 0.01 10.62
N SER A 5 0.98 0.35 11.44
CA SER A 5 -0.21 -0.47 11.65
C SER A 5 -1.09 -0.52 10.39
N ILE A 6 -2.02 -1.48 10.34
CA ILE A 6 -2.99 -1.61 9.25
C ILE A 6 -3.78 -0.30 8.99
N PRO A 7 -4.32 0.41 10.00
CA PRO A 7 -5.01 1.69 9.78
C PRO A 7 -4.09 2.78 9.20
N GLU A 8 -2.85 2.88 9.67
CA GLU A 8 -1.88 3.85 9.18
C GLU A 8 -1.44 3.55 7.75
N ALA A 9 -1.23 2.27 7.41
CA ALA A 9 -0.97 1.81 6.06
C ALA A 9 -2.13 2.14 5.11
N SER A 10 -3.37 1.97 5.57
CA SER A 10 -4.59 2.30 4.82
C SER A 10 -4.68 3.80 4.52
N LYS A 11 -4.41 4.65 5.52
CA LYS A 11 -4.34 6.10 5.34
C LYS A 11 -3.24 6.48 4.34
N TRP A 12 -2.03 5.98 4.56
CA TRP A 12 -0.91 6.24 3.66
C TRP A 12 -1.19 5.81 2.22
N ALA A 13 -1.78 4.62 2.02
CA ALA A 13 -2.10 4.13 0.69
C ALA A 13 -3.20 4.95 0.01
N THR A 14 -4.16 5.45 0.79
CA THR A 14 -5.22 6.33 0.28
C THR A 14 -4.63 7.64 -0.24
N ASP A 15 -3.75 8.25 0.55
CA ASP A 15 -3.04 9.48 0.17
C ASP A 15 -2.10 9.25 -1.02
N TYR A 16 -1.40 8.10 -1.05
CA TYR A 16 -0.44 7.77 -2.11
C TYR A 16 -1.10 7.50 -3.48
N LEU A 17 -2.30 6.92 -3.47
CA LEU A 17 -3.03 6.52 -4.68
C LEU A 17 -4.12 7.51 -5.09
N GLU A 18 -4.36 8.55 -4.28
CA GLU A 18 -5.49 9.47 -4.42
C GLU A 18 -6.84 8.72 -4.57
N LYS A 19 -6.96 7.59 -3.88
CA LYS A 19 -8.12 6.68 -3.94
C LYS A 19 -8.31 5.98 -2.60
N GLU A 20 -9.55 5.83 -2.16
CA GLU A 20 -9.87 5.13 -0.92
C GLU A 20 -9.30 3.71 -0.88
N VAL A 21 -8.46 3.45 0.12
CA VAL A 21 -7.95 2.13 0.48
C VAL A 21 -8.35 1.85 1.92
N SER A 22 -9.30 0.95 2.13
CA SER A 22 -9.76 0.59 3.48
C SER A 22 -8.74 -0.26 4.24
N PRO A 23 -8.79 -0.29 5.59
CA PRO A 23 -8.00 -1.21 6.41
C PRO A 23 -8.16 -2.68 5.98
N THR A 24 -9.37 -3.07 5.59
CA THR A 24 -9.69 -4.43 5.09
C THR A 24 -8.91 -4.77 3.81
N ASN A 25 -8.70 -3.80 2.92
CA ASN A 25 -7.87 -4.01 1.73
C ASN A 25 -6.42 -4.31 2.11
N ILE A 26 -5.85 -3.59 3.08
CA ILE A 26 -4.49 -3.85 3.56
C ILE A 26 -4.42 -5.22 4.26
N SER A 27 -5.39 -5.55 5.12
CA SER A 27 -5.48 -6.87 5.76
C SER A 27 -5.53 -8.01 4.74
N TYR A 28 -6.28 -7.82 3.64
CA TYR A 28 -6.31 -8.77 2.53
C TYR A 28 -4.92 -8.96 1.90
N LEU A 29 -4.18 -7.88 1.65
CA LEU A 29 -2.82 -7.99 1.09
C LEU A 29 -1.89 -8.81 2.01
N VAL A 30 -1.99 -8.58 3.31
CA VAL A 30 -1.16 -9.30 4.30
C VAL A 30 -1.59 -10.76 4.40
N GLN A 31 -2.90 -11.04 4.51
CA GLN A 31 -3.45 -12.39 4.66
C GLN A 31 -3.07 -13.31 3.49
N TYR A 32 -3.08 -12.79 2.27
CA TYR A 32 -2.72 -13.54 1.06
C TYR A 32 -1.24 -13.43 0.69
N GLY A 33 -0.38 -12.91 1.58
CA GLY A 33 1.07 -12.85 1.39
C GLY A 33 1.54 -11.90 0.28
N LYS A 34 0.67 -10.99 -0.19
CA LYS A 34 1.01 -9.98 -1.21
C LYS A 34 1.89 -8.86 -0.65
N VAL A 35 1.74 -8.59 0.66
CA VAL A 35 2.60 -7.68 1.43
C VAL A 35 3.02 -8.42 2.69
N LYS A 36 4.29 -8.29 3.08
CA LYS A 36 4.84 -9.04 4.21
C LYS A 36 4.23 -8.56 5.53
N LYS A 37 3.84 -9.52 6.37
CA LYS A 37 3.49 -9.27 7.77
C LYS A 37 4.76 -9.02 8.59
N HIS A 38 4.75 -7.96 9.37
CA HIS A 38 5.72 -7.70 10.43
C HIS A 38 5.01 -7.65 11.80
N GLY A 39 5.72 -8.01 12.86
CA GLY A 39 5.19 -8.01 14.24
C GLY A 39 4.87 -9.40 14.80
N GLU A 40 4.87 -9.48 16.13
CA GLU A 40 4.59 -10.69 16.92
C GLU A 40 3.33 -10.49 17.78
N ASN A 41 2.80 -11.58 18.35
CA ASN A 41 1.74 -11.55 19.38
C ASN A 41 0.49 -10.71 19.02
N GLY A 42 -0.06 -10.91 17.82
CA GLY A 42 -1.31 -10.25 17.39
C GLY A 42 -1.14 -8.85 16.79
N SER A 43 0.05 -8.25 16.90
CA SER A 43 0.36 -7.03 16.13
C SER A 43 0.60 -7.37 14.66
N THR A 44 -0.01 -6.59 13.76
CA THR A 44 0.22 -6.69 12.31
C THR A 44 0.69 -5.32 11.84
N LEU A 45 1.98 -5.27 11.50
CA LEU A 45 2.65 -4.12 10.94
C LEU A 45 2.98 -4.39 9.47
N VAL A 46 3.02 -3.31 8.69
CA VAL A 46 3.28 -3.30 7.26
C VAL A 46 4.45 -2.38 6.98
N ASP A 47 5.43 -2.85 6.21
CA ASP A 47 6.49 -1.97 5.69
C ASP A 47 5.93 -1.14 4.53
N LEU A 48 5.97 0.19 4.66
CA LEU A 48 5.47 1.10 3.63
C LEU A 48 6.21 0.96 2.29
N SER A 49 7.49 0.57 2.29
CA SER A 49 8.26 0.35 1.06
C SER A 49 7.75 -0.89 0.33
N ASP A 50 7.43 -1.97 1.04
CA ASP A 50 6.86 -3.17 0.43
C ASP A 50 5.43 -2.94 -0.05
N LEU A 51 4.62 -2.19 0.72
CA LEU A 51 3.29 -1.77 0.28
C LEU A 51 3.34 -0.89 -0.98
N LYS A 52 4.30 0.03 -1.04
CA LYS A 52 4.55 0.85 -2.24
C LYS A 52 4.92 -0.01 -3.44
N LYS A 53 5.88 -0.94 -3.29
CA LYS A 53 6.29 -1.87 -4.36
C LYS A 53 5.10 -2.71 -4.85
N TYR A 54 4.25 -3.18 -3.94
CA TYR A 54 3.04 -3.90 -4.30
C TYR A 54 2.16 -3.06 -5.24
N TYR A 55 1.83 -1.82 -4.87
CA TYR A 55 1.01 -0.96 -5.72
C TYR A 55 1.69 -0.52 -7.01
N GLU A 56 3.01 -0.29 -7.00
CA GLU A 56 3.78 0.02 -8.21
C GLU A 56 3.81 -1.18 -9.18
N SER A 57 3.99 -2.40 -8.69
CA SER A 57 3.93 -3.62 -9.52
C SER A 57 2.52 -3.92 -10.05
N TYR A 58 1.49 -3.64 -9.24
CA TYR A 58 0.09 -3.80 -9.62
C TYR A 58 -0.35 -2.78 -10.67
N ASN A 59 0.13 -1.53 -10.57
CA ASN A 59 -0.06 -0.51 -11.61
C ASN A 59 0.83 -0.73 -12.83
N GLY A 60 2.00 -1.37 -12.67
CA GLY A 60 2.92 -1.71 -13.76
C GLY A 60 2.35 -2.75 -14.72
N ASN A 61 1.57 -3.72 -14.23
CA ASN A 61 0.83 -4.67 -15.07
C ASN A 61 -0.40 -4.05 -15.78
N ARG A 62 -0.65 -2.75 -15.56
CA ARG A 62 -1.81 -2.01 -16.06
C ARG A 62 -1.45 -0.73 -16.79
N GLU A 63 -0.17 -0.52 -17.14
CA GLU A 63 0.42 0.74 -17.66
C GLU A 63 -0.59 1.82 -18.10
N ILE A 64 -0.29 3.06 -17.68
CA ILE A 64 -0.93 4.34 -18.07
C ILE A 64 -1.93 4.89 -17.03
N SER A 65 -1.63 6.05 -16.43
CA SER A 65 -2.57 7.19 -16.22
C SER A 65 -2.49 8.00 -14.91
N TRP A 66 -1.45 7.98 -14.05
CA TRP A 66 -1.52 8.85 -12.84
C TRP A 66 -0.28 9.66 -12.48
N LYS A 67 0.92 9.41 -13.04
CA LYS A 67 2.12 10.26 -12.79
C LYS A 67 2.54 11.17 -13.94
N LYS A 68 1.90 11.10 -15.12
CA LYS A 68 2.26 11.95 -16.28
C LYS A 68 1.48 13.27 -16.35
N ILE A 69 0.46 13.47 -15.51
CA ILE A 69 -0.44 14.64 -15.56
C ILE A 69 -0.16 15.69 -14.46
N SER A 70 0.82 15.48 -13.56
CA SER A 70 1.16 16.47 -12.52
C SER A 70 2.49 17.21 -12.75
N VAL A 71 3.02 17.19 -13.98
CA VAL A 71 4.17 18.03 -14.39
C VAL A 71 3.87 18.80 -15.68
N MET A 72 2.61 19.16 -15.92
CA MET A 72 2.21 20.11 -16.96
C MET A 72 0.95 20.89 -16.52
N ILE A 73 1.09 21.72 -15.48
CA ILE A 73 0.33 22.97 -15.32
C ILE A 73 1.22 23.99 -14.60
#